data_AF-A0A849FZM7-F1
#
_entry.id   AF-A0A849FZM7-F1
#
_cell.length_a   1.000
_cell.length_b   1.000
_cell.length_c   1.000
_cell.angle_alpha   90.00
_cell.angle_beta   90.00
_cell.angle_gamma   90.00
#
_symmetry.space_group_name_H-M   'P 1'
#
loop_
_entity.id
_entity.type
_entity.pdbx_description
1 polymer ?
#
loop_
_entity_poly.entity_id
_entity_poly.type
_entity_poly.pdbx_seq_one_letter_code
_entity_poly.pdbx_strand_id
1 'polypeptide(L)'
;VTPNQEQSQGRYVITNPATGDMSCKQGQRYLKDLEFRRKKEVDELTALTSWNEPRYARYIYEYSDRIHDQERNTVIPFVPQDKNGGGTPWKSLIGFSLLTILSIVWLFYGSRTRVSLET
;
A
#
# COMPACT_ATOMS: atom_id res chain seq x y z
N VAL A 1 -24.71 17.55 9.55
CA VAL A 1 -25.34 16.37 8.90
C VAL A 1 -26.28 15.74 9.91
N THR A 2 -27.56 15.60 9.57
CA THR A 2 -28.56 15.04 10.48
C THR A 2 -28.69 13.55 10.17
N PRO A 3 -28.33 12.63 11.08
CA PRO A 3 -28.56 11.21 10.87
C PRO A 3 -30.07 10.97 10.88
N ASN A 4 -30.63 10.60 9.73
CA ASN A 4 -32.03 10.23 9.67
C ASN A 4 -32.22 8.92 10.43
N GLN A 5 -32.99 8.94 11.53
CA GLN A 5 -33.36 7.75 12.31
C GLN A 5 -34.75 7.22 11.95
N GLU A 6 -35.40 7.80 10.95
CA GLU A 6 -36.70 7.34 10.48
C GLU A 6 -36.56 5.98 9.75
N GLN A 7 -37.67 5.24 9.74
CA GLN A 7 -37.81 3.87 9.22
C GLN A 7 -37.23 3.71 7.81
N SER A 8 -35.95 3.36 7.70
CA SER A 8 -35.31 3.02 6.43
C SER A 8 -35.66 1.58 6.05
N GLN A 9 -36.35 1.38 4.92
CA GLN A 9 -36.57 0.05 4.35
C GLN A 9 -35.31 -0.38 3.58
N GLY A 10 -34.39 -1.04 4.28
CA GLY A 10 -33.25 -1.71 3.66
C GLY A 10 -33.68 -3.07 3.10
N ARG A 11 -33.47 -3.32 1.81
CA ARG A 11 -33.60 -4.67 1.23
C ARG A 11 -32.31 -5.45 1.54
N TYR A 12 -32.32 -6.22 2.62
CA TYR A 12 -31.21 -7.10 2.95
C TYR A 12 -31.18 -8.28 1.98
N VAL A 13 -30.18 -8.33 1.11
CA VAL A 13 -29.93 -9.49 0.26
C VAL A 13 -29.09 -10.48 1.07
N ILE A 14 -29.77 -11.42 1.73
CA ILE A 14 -29.09 -12.54 2.41
C ILE A 14 -28.37 -13.36 1.35
N THR A 15 -27.07 -13.14 1.22
CA THR A 15 -26.22 -14.00 0.40
C THR A 15 -25.78 -15.16 1.27
N ASN A 16 -26.35 -16.34 1.06
CA ASN A 16 -25.88 -17.54 1.75
C ASN A 16 -24.46 -17.88 1.26
N PRO A 17 -23.44 -17.88 2.12
CA PRO A 17 -22.09 -18.26 1.71
C PRO A 17 -22.04 -19.69 1.18
N ALA A 18 -21.10 -19.96 0.28
CA ALA A 18 -20.86 -21.31 -0.20
C ALA A 18 -20.34 -22.19 0.95
N THR A 19 -20.91 -23.38 1.07
CA THR A 19 -20.56 -24.38 2.09
C THR A 19 -19.71 -25.50 1.50
N GLY A 20 -18.95 -26.20 2.33
CA GLY A 20 -18.10 -27.32 1.90
C GLY A 20 -16.59 -27.02 2.03
N ASP A 21 -15.77 -27.86 1.43
CA ASP A 21 -14.31 -27.72 1.47
C ASP A 21 -13.84 -26.50 0.65
N MET A 22 -13.12 -25.60 1.32
CA MET A 22 -12.55 -24.37 0.76
C MET A 22 -11.02 -24.39 0.79
N SER A 23 -10.41 -25.56 0.97
CA SER A 23 -8.95 -25.75 1.00
C SER A 23 -8.25 -25.37 -0.31
N CYS A 24 -8.97 -25.44 -1.44
CA CYS A 24 -8.41 -25.08 -2.75
C CYS A 24 -8.12 -23.58 -2.87
N LYS A 25 -7.21 -23.20 -3.76
CA LYS A 25 -6.79 -21.80 -3.99
C LYS A 25 -7.97 -20.86 -4.27
N GLN A 26 -8.96 -21.34 -5.02
CA GLN A 26 -10.18 -20.58 -5.35
C GLN A 26 -11.08 -20.42 -4.13
N GLY A 27 -11.22 -21.47 -3.31
CA GLY A 27 -11.95 -21.42 -2.04
C GLY A 27 -11.32 -20.44 -1.06
N GLN A 28 -10.00 -20.44 -0.94
CA GLN A 28 -9.27 -19.49 -0.10
C GLN A 28 -9.46 -18.04 -0.56
N ARG A 29 -9.44 -17.77 -1.88
CA ARG A 29 -9.76 -16.45 -2.42
C ARG A 29 -11.20 -16.04 -2.11
N TYR A 30 -12.14 -16.98 -2.30
CA TYR A 30 -13.54 -16.76 -2.00
C TYR A 30 -13.76 -16.36 -0.53
N LEU A 31 -13.10 -17.02 0.43
CA LEU A 31 -13.22 -16.68 1.85
C LEU A 31 -12.69 -15.27 2.17
N LYS A 32 -11.57 -14.87 1.57
CA LYS A 32 -11.04 -13.51 1.70
C LYS A 32 -12.00 -12.46 1.11
N ASP A 33 -12.53 -12.73 -0.09
CA ASP A 33 -13.49 -11.84 -0.74
C ASP A 33 -14.82 -11.77 0.04
N LEU A 34 -15.24 -12.86 0.68
CA LEU A 34 -16.40 -12.92 1.55
C LEU A 34 -16.23 -12.01 2.77
N GLU A 35 -15.11 -12.12 3.48
CA GLU A 35 -14.82 -11.25 4.63
C GLU A 35 -14.82 -9.76 4.22
N PHE A 36 -14.16 -9.43 3.09
CA PHE A 36 -14.13 -8.08 2.57
C PHE A 36 -15.52 -7.53 2.22
N ARG A 37 -16.37 -8.34 1.56
CA ARG A 37 -17.76 -7.94 1.24
C ARG A 37 -18.56 -7.68 2.52
N ARG A 38 -18.45 -8.56 3.51
CA ARG A 38 -19.16 -8.41 4.79
C ARG A 38 -18.74 -7.15 5.53
N LYS A 39 -17.46 -6.79 5.50
CA LYS A 39 -16.97 -5.52 6.02
C LYS A 39 -17.62 -4.33 5.31
N LYS A 40 -17.65 -4.34 3.97
CA LYS A 40 -18.29 -3.30 3.17
C LYS A 40 -19.79 -3.16 3.47
N GLU A 41 -20.49 -4.28 3.66
CA GLU A 41 -21.91 -4.28 4.05
C GLU A 41 -22.14 -3.61 5.42
N VAL A 42 -21.27 -3.89 6.40
CA VAL A 42 -21.32 -3.26 7.73
C VAL A 42 -20.95 -1.77 7.66
N ASP A 43 -19.95 -1.41 6.87
CA ASP A 43 -19.53 -0.01 6.67
C ASP A 43 -20.65 0.80 6.02
N GLU A 44 -21.33 0.25 4.99
CA GLU A 44 -22.49 0.86 4.35
C GLU A 44 -23.67 0.98 5.31
N LEU A 45 -23.96 -0.07 6.10
CA LEU A 45 -25.00 -0.04 7.12
C LEU A 45 -24.73 1.07 8.14
N THR A 46 -23.47 1.18 8.61
CA THR A 46 -23.04 2.20 9.57
C THR A 46 -23.17 3.60 8.96
N ALA A 47 -22.78 3.77 7.70
CA ALA A 47 -22.89 5.06 7.00
C ALA A 47 -24.35 5.51 6.83
N LEU A 48 -25.28 4.57 6.58
CA LEU A 48 -26.69 4.87 6.36
C LEU A 48 -27.48 5.08 7.65
N THR A 49 -27.16 4.33 8.71
CA THR A 49 -27.98 4.27 9.94
C THR A 49 -27.29 4.86 11.17
N SER A 50 -25.98 5.11 11.08
CA SER A 50 -25.11 5.42 12.24
C SER A 50 -25.12 4.33 13.32
N TRP A 51 -25.51 3.09 12.98
CA TRP A 51 -25.47 1.97 13.92
C TRP A 51 -24.05 1.45 14.06
N ASN A 52 -23.53 1.48 15.28
CA ASN A 52 -22.23 0.92 15.62
C ASN A 52 -22.44 -0.18 16.68
N GLU A 53 -22.63 -1.42 16.23
CA GLU A 53 -22.91 -2.57 17.09
C GLU A 53 -21.68 -3.51 17.12
N PRO A 54 -21.09 -3.78 18.30
CA PRO A 54 -19.95 -4.68 18.45
C PRO A 54 -20.16 -6.08 17.85
N ARG A 55 -21.41 -6.58 17.81
CA ARG A 55 -21.72 -7.88 17.20
C ARG A 55 -21.40 -7.96 15.71
N TYR A 56 -21.24 -6.85 14.99
CA TYR A 56 -20.85 -6.87 13.57
C TYR A 56 -19.46 -7.47 13.34
N ALA A 57 -18.54 -7.37 14.30
CA ALA A 57 -17.22 -7.99 14.19
C ALA A 57 -17.34 -9.51 14.02
N ARG A 58 -18.24 -10.16 14.78
CA ARG A 58 -18.49 -11.61 14.66
C ARG A 58 -19.00 -12.00 13.28
N TYR A 59 -19.85 -11.17 12.68
CA TYR A 59 -20.36 -11.39 11.33
C TYR A 59 -19.26 -11.29 10.27
N ILE A 60 -18.40 -10.28 10.36
CA ILE A 60 -17.30 -10.07 9.41
C ILE A 60 -16.31 -11.24 9.47
N TYR A 61 -15.88 -11.62 10.68
CA TYR A 61 -14.79 -12.58 10.88
C TYR A 61 -15.22 -14.05 11.05
N GLU A 62 -16.48 -14.38 10.79
CA GLU A 62 -17.06 -15.73 10.98
C GLU A 62 -16.25 -16.86 10.33
N TYR A 63 -15.60 -16.59 9.19
CA TYR A 63 -14.84 -17.59 8.42
C TYR A 63 -13.33 -17.37 8.43
N SER A 64 -12.83 -16.44 9.26
CA SER A 64 -11.42 -16.04 9.29
C SER A 64 -10.49 -17.21 9.67
N ASP A 65 -10.97 -18.12 10.52
CA ASP A 65 -10.28 -19.34 10.95
C ASP A 65 -10.04 -20.36 9.81
N ARG A 66 -10.85 -20.30 8.75
CA ARG A 66 -10.77 -21.16 7.56
C ARG A 66 -9.89 -20.58 6.45
N ILE A 67 -9.40 -19.35 6.63
CA ILE A 67 -8.47 -18.72 5.72
C ILE A 67 -7.06 -19.22 6.06
N HIS A 68 -6.60 -20.19 5.29
CA HIS A 68 -5.23 -20.66 5.33
C HIS A 68 -4.43 -19.79 4.39
N ASP A 69 -3.74 -18.80 4.95
CA ASP A 69 -2.92 -17.90 4.17
C ASP A 69 -1.77 -18.70 3.57
N GLN A 70 -1.89 -19.05 2.29
CA GLN A 70 -0.70 -19.38 1.52
C GLN A 70 -0.03 -18.04 1.24
N GLU A 71 0.66 -17.52 2.25
CA GLU A 71 1.75 -16.57 2.10
C GLU A 71 2.78 -17.22 1.17
N ARG A 72 2.52 -17.19 -0.15
CA ARG A 72 3.63 -16.92 -1.04
C ARG A 72 3.95 -15.48 -0.80
N ASN A 73 4.83 -15.27 0.17
CA ASN A 73 5.74 -14.15 0.27
C ASN A 73 6.52 -14.03 -1.05
N THR A 74 5.83 -13.69 -2.15
CA THR A 74 6.42 -12.83 -3.14
C THR A 74 6.30 -11.47 -2.50
N VAL A 75 7.26 -11.15 -1.64
CA VAL A 75 7.68 -9.76 -1.49
C VAL A 75 7.87 -9.33 -2.94
N ILE A 76 6.94 -8.56 -3.48
CA ILE A 76 7.19 -7.86 -4.72
C ILE A 76 8.13 -6.77 -4.22
N PRO A 77 9.47 -6.87 -4.39
CA PRO A 77 10.25 -5.66 -4.25
C PRO A 77 9.57 -4.67 -5.19
N PHE A 78 9.20 -3.51 -4.66
CA PHE A 78 8.75 -2.40 -5.49
C PHE A 78 9.92 -2.08 -6.44
N VAL A 79 9.93 -2.78 -7.57
CA VAL A 79 10.77 -2.47 -8.71
C VAL A 79 9.85 -1.61 -9.56
N PRO A 80 10.04 -0.28 -9.60
CA PRO A 80 9.33 0.53 -10.57
C PRO A 80 9.67 -0.01 -11.95
N GLN A 81 8.73 -0.73 -12.57
CA GLN A 81 8.89 -1.23 -13.92
C GLN A 81 8.64 -0.05 -14.85
N ASP A 82 9.72 0.67 -15.16
CA ASP A 82 9.73 1.68 -16.20
C ASP A 82 9.38 1.00 -17.52
N LYS A 83 8.24 1.37 -18.08
CA LYS A 83 7.80 0.94 -19.41
C LYS A 83 8.46 1.79 -20.49
N ASN A 84 9.76 2.05 -20.41
CA ASN A 84 10.54 2.57 -21.51
C ASN A 84 12.00 2.14 -21.33
N GLY A 85 12.54 1.45 -22.34
CA GLY A 85 13.94 1.08 -22.38
C GLY A 85 14.83 2.32 -22.37
N GLY A 86 15.54 2.54 -21.27
CA GLY A 86 16.54 3.57 -21.13
C GLY A 86 17.24 3.44 -19.79
N GLY A 87 18.51 3.02 -19.79
CA GLY A 87 19.28 2.76 -18.56
C GLY A 87 19.24 3.93 -17.57
N THR A 88 18.90 3.63 -16.33
CA THR A 88 18.74 4.62 -15.25
C THR A 88 20.09 5.24 -14.86
N PRO A 89 20.20 6.58 -14.66
CA PRO A 89 21.46 7.34 -14.68
C PRO A 89 22.07 7.57 -13.29
N TRP A 90 22.02 6.59 -12.39
CA TRP A 90 22.51 6.75 -11.01
C TRP A 90 24.04 6.78 -10.88
N LYS A 91 24.78 6.30 -11.89
CA LYS A 91 26.25 6.47 -11.96
C LYS A 91 26.69 7.91 -12.26
N SER A 92 25.79 8.77 -12.73
CA SER A 92 26.11 10.16 -13.11
C SER A 92 26.23 11.08 -11.88
N LEU A 93 25.40 10.89 -10.85
CA LEU A 93 25.34 11.78 -9.70
C LEU A 93 26.57 11.68 -8.77
N ILE A 94 27.21 10.51 -8.66
CA ILE A 94 28.45 10.35 -7.88
C ILE A 94 29.63 11.05 -8.55
N GLY A 95 29.68 11.06 -9.89
CA GLY A 95 30.76 11.70 -10.65
C GLY A 95 30.77 13.23 -10.49
N PHE A 96 29.60 13.88 -10.52
CA PHE A 96 29.51 15.33 -10.34
C PHE A 96 29.92 15.78 -8.93
N SER A 97 29.64 14.99 -7.89
CA SER A 97 30.03 15.32 -6.51
C SER A 97 31.55 15.32 -6.30
N LEU A 98 32.29 14.43 -6.98
CA LEU A 98 33.75 14.41 -6.88
C LEU A 98 34.39 15.57 -7.65
N LEU A 99 33.83 15.95 -8.79
CA LEU A 99 34.32 17.06 -9.61
C LEU A 99 34.10 18.43 -8.94
N THR A 100 33.00 18.63 -8.23
CA THR A 100 32.77 19.88 -7.48
C THR A 100 33.73 20.04 -6.31
N ILE A 101 34.00 18.97 -5.57
CA ILE A 101 34.96 18.99 -4.45
C ILE A 101 36.39 19.24 -4.96
N LEU A 102 36.81 18.60 -6.05
CA LEU A 102 38.12 18.83 -6.67
C LEU A 102 38.29 20.27 -7.19
N SER A 103 37.25 20.86 -7.79
CA SER A 103 37.26 22.25 -8.27
C SER A 103 37.47 23.26 -7.12
N ILE A 104 36.78 23.06 -6.00
CA ILE A 104 36.93 23.92 -4.81
C ILE A 104 38.35 23.81 -4.25
N VAL A 105 38.89 22.60 -4.11
CA VAL A 105 40.27 22.39 -3.62
C VAL A 105 41.28 23.05 -4.56
N TRP A 106 41.10 22.94 -5.88
CA TRP A 106 42.00 23.56 -6.85
C TRP A 106 41.99 25.10 -6.79
N LEU A 107 40.82 25.74 -6.59
CA LEU A 107 40.72 27.18 -6.39
C LEU A 107 41.42 27.66 -5.11
N PHE A 108 41.36 26.89 -4.03
CA PHE A 108 42.05 27.21 -2.77
C PHE A 108 43.58 27.02 -2.84
N TYR A 109 44.06 26.04 -3.60
CA TYR A 109 45.50 25.87 -3.81
C TYR A 109 46.07 26.86 -4.85
N GLY A 110 45.33 27.16 -5.92
CA GLY A 110 45.76 28.09 -6.97
C GLY A 110 45.76 29.57 -6.54
N SER A 111 44.90 29.95 -5.59
CA SER A 111 44.93 31.31 -5.00
C SER A 111 46.15 31.54 -4.12
N ARG A 112 46.72 30.50 -3.50
CA ARG A 112 47.94 30.61 -2.69
C ARG A 112 49.21 30.79 -3.51
N THR A 113 49.30 30.22 -4.70
CA THR A 113 50.50 30.32 -5.54
C THR A 113 50.59 31.64 -6.31
N ARG A 114 49.47 32.31 -6.59
CA ARG A 114 49.48 33.62 -7.28
C ARG A 114 49.90 34.80 -6.39
N VAL A 115 49.80 34.68 -5.06
CA VAL A 115 50.19 35.74 -4.12
C VAL A 115 51.72 35.84 -3.94
N SER A 116 52.50 34.83 -4.37
CA SER A 116 53.97 34.82 -4.22
C SER A 116 54.78 35.31 -5.44
N LEU A 117 54.15 35.84 -6.49
CA LEU A 117 54.84 36.39 -7.67
C LEU A 117 54.71 37.91 -7.84
N GLU A 118 54.16 38.61 -6.83
CA GLU A 118 54.19 40.07 -6.73
C GLU A 118 54.85 40.51 -5.41
N THR A 119 56.13 40.17 -5.26
CA THR A 119 57.11 40.88 -4.43
C THR A 119 58.47 40.77 -5.07
#